data_AF-A0A1S2DG72-F1
#
_entry.id   AF-A0A1S2DG72-F1
#
_cell.length_a   1.000
_cell.length_b   1.000
_cell.length_c   1.000
_cell.angle_alpha   90.00
_cell.angle_beta   90.00
_cell.angle_gamma   90.00
#
_symmetry.space_group_name_H-M   'P 1'
#
loop_
_entity.id
_entity.type
_entity.pdbx_description
1 polymer ?
#
loop_
_entity_poly.entity_id
_entity_poly.type
_entity_poly.pdbx_seq_one_letter_code
_entity_poly.pdbx_strand_id
1 'polypeptide(L)'
;MTSIGGIELHYYLEDGEHSMDAVLRNRCEAELLSIFHEVASTLGLPVQIDAQALAEGGLREIWKWAGENSGQLGVVLSVVAILVSLAPQIYESEEEALSKELTELSIEEKRLQIEKLRQELREVETITENATRDNIVHLLKKEPKVVVRRSNFYKSLSGHDAVKSIGISPLDQNLKPFASERNVPKERFQDFVLTSYSIKPLIIENANIEVVSPVLRKGRYKWKGIYDDRVIGFTMQDAAFQHQVLREDVTFQHGTFLECVLNIFRKLDEVGEVEITAYVVTTVIRKYDERQSIETPQGKSYKHAQKLRASQSDLFGDGKQEI
;
A
#
# COMPACT_ATOMS: atom_id res chain seq x y z
N MET A 1 -1.28 -17.53 -31.58
CA MET A 1 -2.11 -16.40 -32.05
C MET A 1 -2.26 -15.47 -30.88
N THR A 2 -2.03 -14.17 -31.04
CA THR A 2 -2.23 -13.21 -29.96
C THR A 2 -3.73 -13.08 -29.70
N SER A 3 -4.17 -13.44 -28.50
CA SER A 3 -5.53 -13.25 -28.04
C SER A 3 -5.80 -11.77 -27.82
N ILE A 4 -6.99 -11.34 -28.21
CA ILE A 4 -7.41 -9.94 -28.17
C ILE A 4 -8.64 -9.85 -27.27
N GLY A 5 -8.67 -8.82 -26.43
CA GLY A 5 -9.83 -8.43 -25.62
C GLY A 5 -9.78 -6.94 -25.36
N GLY A 6 -10.60 -6.45 -24.44
CA GLY A 6 -10.51 -5.06 -24.04
C GLY A 6 -11.29 -4.73 -22.78
N ILE A 7 -11.23 -3.47 -22.38
CA ILE A 7 -12.09 -2.93 -21.33
C ILE A 7 -12.69 -1.62 -21.83
N GLU A 8 -13.98 -1.47 -21.61
CA GLU A 8 -14.72 -0.24 -21.86
C GLU A 8 -14.92 0.49 -20.55
N LEU A 9 -14.52 1.76 -20.52
CA LEU A 9 -14.93 2.71 -19.51
C LEU A 9 -15.97 3.65 -20.11
N HIS A 10 -17.08 3.81 -19.41
CA HIS A 10 -18.18 4.66 -19.81
C HIS A 10 -18.42 5.74 -18.75
N TYR A 11 -18.18 7.00 -19.12
CA TYR A 11 -18.62 8.15 -18.33
C TYR A 11 -20.06 8.49 -18.71
N TYR A 12 -20.99 8.23 -17.80
CA TYR A 12 -22.37 8.69 -17.92
C TYR A 12 -22.41 10.16 -17.51
N LEU A 13 -22.57 11.05 -18.49
CA LEU A 13 -22.60 12.49 -18.27
C LEU A 13 -24.01 13.01 -17.94
N GLU A 14 -24.12 14.24 -17.45
CA GLU A 14 -25.41 14.90 -17.28
C GLU A 14 -26.15 15.10 -18.62
N ASP A 15 -27.47 15.24 -18.55
CA ASP A 15 -28.32 15.22 -19.74
C ASP A 15 -28.02 16.44 -20.63
N GLY A 16 -27.53 16.18 -21.85
CA GLY A 16 -27.15 17.21 -22.82
C GLY A 16 -25.67 17.62 -22.77
N GLU A 17 -24.88 17.08 -21.83
CA GLU A 17 -23.43 17.25 -21.84
C GLU A 17 -22.76 16.15 -22.68
N HIS A 18 -21.95 16.57 -23.65
CA HIS A 18 -21.17 15.67 -24.52
C HIS A 18 -19.67 15.96 -24.45
N SER A 19 -19.24 16.68 -23.42
CA SER A 19 -17.85 17.10 -23.23
C SER A 19 -17.44 16.91 -21.78
N MET A 20 -16.21 16.48 -21.59
CA MET A 20 -15.55 16.37 -20.30
C MET A 20 -14.27 17.18 -20.34
N ASP A 21 -13.86 17.73 -19.20
CA ASP A 21 -12.57 18.40 -19.09
C ASP A 21 -11.44 17.42 -19.49
N ALA A 22 -10.63 17.82 -20.47
CA ALA A 22 -9.62 16.94 -21.05
C ALA A 22 -8.48 16.60 -20.07
N VAL A 23 -8.20 17.50 -19.11
CA VAL A 23 -7.18 17.28 -18.07
C VAL A 23 -7.70 16.27 -17.05
N LEU A 24 -8.95 16.41 -16.62
CA LEU A 24 -9.62 15.45 -15.74
C LEU A 24 -9.66 14.06 -16.38
N ARG A 25 -10.10 13.98 -17.65
CA ARG A 25 -10.15 12.73 -18.41
C ARG A 25 -8.78 12.06 -18.45
N ASN A 26 -7.73 12.80 -18.80
CA ASN A 26 -6.38 12.26 -18.85
C ASN A 26 -5.87 11.77 -17.49
N ARG A 27 -6.18 12.47 -16.39
CA ARG A 27 -5.86 11.99 -15.03
C ARG A 27 -6.57 10.68 -14.72
N CYS A 28 -7.87 10.61 -15.00
CA CYS A 28 -8.66 9.39 -14.79
C CYS A 28 -8.11 8.21 -15.61
N GLU A 29 -7.79 8.42 -16.88
CA GLU A 29 -7.16 7.42 -17.75
C GLU A 29 -5.82 6.94 -17.16
N ALA A 30 -4.95 7.87 -16.73
CA ALA A 30 -3.66 7.52 -16.14
C ALA A 30 -3.77 6.65 -14.88
N GLU A 31 -4.73 6.94 -14.00
CA GLU A 31 -4.97 6.14 -12.79
C GLU A 31 -5.46 4.71 -13.13
N LEU A 32 -6.36 4.58 -14.11
CA LEU A 32 -6.86 3.28 -14.55
C LEU A 32 -5.79 2.45 -15.26
N LEU A 33 -5.04 3.04 -16.19
CA LEU A 33 -3.93 2.37 -16.86
C LEU A 33 -2.87 1.88 -15.85
N SER A 34 -2.66 2.64 -14.77
CA SER A 34 -1.77 2.21 -13.68
C SER A 34 -2.31 0.98 -12.94
N ILE A 35 -3.61 0.91 -12.65
CA ILE A 35 -4.24 -0.29 -12.06
C ILE A 35 -4.10 -1.49 -13.01
N PHE A 36 -4.32 -1.26 -14.30
CA PHE A 36 -4.26 -2.29 -15.33
C PHE A 36 -2.86 -2.91 -15.41
N HIS A 37 -1.83 -2.07 -15.45
CA HIS A 37 -0.45 -2.51 -15.42
C HIS A 37 -0.06 -3.20 -14.12
N GLU A 38 -0.51 -2.71 -12.97
CA GLU A 38 -0.22 -3.34 -11.67
C GLU A 38 -0.77 -4.77 -11.60
N VAL A 39 -2.03 -4.97 -12.03
CA VAL A 39 -2.67 -6.29 -12.07
C VAL A 39 -1.92 -7.22 -13.03
N ALA A 40 -1.63 -6.76 -14.26
CA ALA A 40 -0.96 -7.58 -15.26
C ALA A 40 0.48 -7.96 -14.83
N SER A 41 1.24 -7.00 -14.29
CA SER A 41 2.60 -7.21 -13.78
C SER A 41 2.60 -8.18 -12.59
N THR A 42 1.67 -8.02 -11.65
CA THR A 42 1.54 -8.93 -10.50
C THR A 42 1.26 -10.36 -10.98
N LEU A 43 0.44 -10.53 -12.00
CA LEU A 43 0.14 -11.83 -12.60
C LEU A 43 1.19 -12.33 -13.61
N GLY A 44 2.25 -11.56 -13.87
CA GLY A 44 3.33 -11.94 -14.79
C GLY A 44 2.88 -12.03 -16.25
N LEU A 45 1.85 -11.27 -16.62
CA LEU A 45 1.29 -11.27 -17.97
C LEU A 45 1.81 -10.08 -18.77
N PRO A 46 2.47 -10.32 -19.93
CA PRO A 46 2.79 -9.25 -20.85
C PRO A 46 1.50 -8.78 -21.52
N VAL A 47 1.10 -7.55 -21.25
CA VAL A 47 -0.08 -6.92 -21.86
C VAL A 47 0.32 -5.67 -22.62
N GLN A 48 -0.15 -5.56 -23.85
CA GLN A 48 -0.12 -4.31 -24.60
C GLN A 48 -1.51 -3.69 -24.56
N ILE A 49 -1.59 -2.40 -24.22
CA ILE A 49 -2.84 -1.66 -24.06
C ILE A 49 -2.88 -0.55 -25.11
N ASP A 50 -3.82 -0.64 -26.06
CA ASP A 50 -3.99 0.33 -27.13
C ASP A 50 -5.34 1.05 -27.00
N ALA A 51 -5.34 2.39 -26.98
CA ALA A 51 -6.56 3.19 -27.00
C ALA A 51 -7.26 3.11 -28.37
N GLN A 52 -8.58 2.91 -28.36
CA GLN A 52 -9.42 3.00 -29.56
C GLN A 52 -10.00 4.41 -29.73
N ALA A 53 -10.61 4.67 -30.89
CA ALA A 53 -11.39 5.89 -31.10
C ALA A 53 -12.56 5.97 -30.10
N LEU A 54 -12.86 7.18 -29.64
CA LEU A 54 -13.98 7.43 -28.72
C LEU A 54 -15.31 7.03 -29.40
N ALA A 55 -16.17 6.32 -28.65
CA ALA A 55 -17.47 5.89 -29.16
C ALA A 55 -18.61 6.83 -28.70
N GLU A 56 -19.71 6.85 -29.45
CA GLU A 56 -20.93 7.62 -29.12
C GLU A 56 -21.75 6.98 -27.98
N GLY A 57 -22.61 7.79 -27.36
CA GLY A 57 -23.52 7.39 -26.28
C GLY A 57 -22.92 7.60 -24.89
N GLY A 58 -22.49 8.83 -24.60
CA GLY A 58 -21.63 9.17 -23.46
C GLY A 58 -20.17 9.36 -23.91
N LEU A 59 -19.26 9.64 -22.98
CA LEU A 59 -17.82 9.54 -23.28
C LEU A 59 -17.39 8.10 -22.98
N ARG A 60 -17.10 7.33 -24.04
CA ARG A 60 -16.71 5.93 -23.96
C ARG A 60 -15.28 5.73 -24.43
N GLU A 61 -14.46 5.18 -23.55
CA GLU A 61 -13.05 4.85 -23.80
C GLU A 61 -12.90 3.34 -23.84
N ILE A 62 -12.34 2.84 -24.94
CA ILE A 62 -12.09 1.42 -25.12
C ILE A 62 -10.58 1.23 -25.21
N TRP A 63 -10.05 0.41 -24.31
CA TRP A 63 -8.66 -0.03 -24.38
C TRP A 63 -8.60 -1.48 -24.79
N LYS A 64 -7.92 -1.73 -25.89
CA LYS A 64 -7.69 -3.06 -26.45
C LYS A 64 -6.47 -3.67 -25.77
N TRP A 65 -6.61 -4.92 -25.34
CA TRP A 65 -5.54 -5.68 -24.72
C TRP A 65 -5.14 -6.84 -25.63
N ALA A 66 -3.84 -7.05 -25.78
CA ALA A 66 -3.28 -8.19 -26.48
C ALA A 66 -2.49 -9.07 -25.50
N GLY A 67 -2.71 -10.39 -25.55
CA GLY A 67 -2.04 -11.38 -24.70
C GLY A 67 -1.90 -12.74 -25.38
N GLU A 68 -1.24 -13.69 -24.73
CA GLU A 68 -0.95 -15.00 -25.33
C GLU A 68 -2.13 -15.99 -25.23
N ASN A 69 -2.99 -15.85 -24.23
CA ASN A 69 -4.13 -16.75 -23.95
C ASN A 69 -5.42 -15.94 -23.66
N SER A 70 -6.50 -16.28 -24.37
CA SER A 70 -7.80 -15.59 -24.29
C SER A 70 -8.53 -15.82 -22.96
N GLY A 71 -8.39 -17.00 -22.36
CA GLY A 71 -8.95 -17.31 -21.04
C GLY A 71 -8.29 -16.45 -19.96
N GLN A 72 -6.97 -16.42 -19.93
CA GLN A 72 -6.17 -15.59 -19.02
C GLN A 72 -6.52 -14.11 -19.16
N LEU A 73 -6.56 -13.63 -20.41
CA LEU A 73 -6.90 -12.24 -20.70
C LEU A 73 -8.32 -11.91 -20.21
N GLY A 74 -9.30 -12.77 -20.45
CA GLY A 74 -10.68 -12.58 -19.98
C GLY A 74 -10.79 -12.55 -18.45
N VAL A 75 -10.04 -13.40 -17.74
CA VAL A 75 -9.98 -13.37 -16.27
C VAL A 75 -9.41 -12.04 -15.79
N VAL A 76 -8.29 -11.58 -16.37
CA VAL A 76 -7.63 -10.33 -15.97
C VAL A 76 -8.53 -9.12 -16.20
N LEU A 77 -9.16 -9.03 -17.39
CA LEU A 77 -10.10 -7.95 -17.72
C LEU A 77 -11.28 -7.93 -16.73
N SER A 78 -11.77 -9.11 -16.33
CA SER A 78 -12.84 -9.24 -15.33
C SER A 78 -12.38 -8.82 -13.93
N VAL A 79 -11.17 -9.23 -13.51
CA VAL A 79 -10.56 -8.83 -12.23
C VAL A 79 -10.44 -7.32 -12.16
N VAL A 80 -9.89 -6.70 -13.21
CA VAL A 80 -9.72 -5.25 -13.30
C VAL A 80 -11.08 -4.53 -13.17
N ALA A 81 -12.09 -4.96 -13.94
CA ALA A 81 -13.43 -4.38 -13.87
C ALA A 81 -14.02 -4.51 -12.44
N ILE A 82 -13.80 -5.63 -11.76
CA ILE A 82 -14.20 -5.81 -10.36
C ILE A 82 -13.45 -4.84 -9.45
N LEU A 83 -12.11 -4.79 -9.52
CA LEU A 83 -11.27 -4.00 -8.62
C LEU A 83 -11.60 -2.51 -8.68
N VAL A 84 -11.83 -1.95 -9.88
CA VAL A 84 -12.18 -0.53 -10.03
C VAL A 84 -13.59 -0.23 -9.47
N SER A 85 -14.53 -1.18 -9.55
CA SER A 85 -15.90 -1.00 -9.04
C SER A 85 -16.12 -1.40 -7.57
N LEU A 86 -15.14 -2.06 -6.95
CA LEU A 86 -15.26 -2.60 -5.60
C LEU A 86 -14.76 -1.58 -4.57
N ALA A 87 -15.68 -1.02 -3.78
CA ALA A 87 -15.32 -0.14 -2.68
C ALA A 87 -14.53 -0.92 -1.59
N PRO A 88 -13.53 -0.31 -0.93
CA PRO A 88 -12.90 -0.88 0.25
C PRO A 88 -13.94 -1.25 1.32
N GLN A 89 -13.86 -2.42 1.93
CA GLN A 89 -14.70 -2.75 3.08
C GLN A 89 -14.10 -2.13 4.35
N ILE A 90 -14.76 -1.10 4.87
CA ILE A 90 -14.35 -0.27 6.02
C ILE A 90 -14.61 -1.01 7.36
N TYR A 91 -14.00 -2.18 7.59
CA TYR A 91 -14.11 -2.89 8.87
C TYR A 91 -12.81 -2.89 9.70
N GLU A 92 -11.65 -2.78 9.04
CA GLU A 92 -10.36 -2.49 9.68
C GLU A 92 -10.08 -1.00 9.46
N SER A 93 -9.49 -0.28 10.43
CA SER A 93 -8.96 1.06 10.11
C SER A 93 -8.04 0.89 8.88
N GLU A 94 -8.22 1.70 7.84
CA GLU A 94 -7.51 1.52 6.55
C GLU A 94 -5.99 1.38 6.78
N GLU A 95 -5.49 2.10 7.77
CA GLU A 95 -4.10 2.06 8.27
C GLU A 95 -3.68 0.69 8.81
N GLU A 96 -4.58 -0.04 9.48
CA GLU A 96 -4.33 -1.36 10.05
C GLU A 96 -4.33 -2.45 8.99
N ALA A 97 -5.28 -2.40 8.05
CA ALA A 97 -5.28 -3.28 6.89
C ALA A 97 -4.00 -3.08 6.08
N LEU A 98 -3.72 -1.84 5.66
CA LEU A 98 -2.51 -1.52 4.88
C LEU A 98 -1.22 -1.87 5.63
N SER A 99 -1.17 -1.63 6.95
CA SER A 99 0.02 -1.98 7.73
C SER A 99 0.25 -3.48 7.82
N LYS A 100 -0.81 -4.30 7.92
CA LYS A 100 -0.69 -5.76 8.00
C LYS A 100 -0.10 -6.32 6.71
N GLU A 101 -0.57 -5.81 5.57
CA GLU A 101 -0.13 -6.20 4.23
C GLU A 101 1.34 -5.86 3.95
N LEU A 102 1.92 -4.91 4.70
CA LEU A 102 3.29 -4.43 4.57
C LEU A 102 4.24 -5.04 5.63
N THR A 103 3.87 -6.15 6.25
CA THR A 103 4.75 -6.92 7.14
C THR A 103 5.56 -7.95 6.34
N GLU A 104 6.78 -8.27 6.77
CA GLU A 104 7.65 -9.22 6.05
C GLU A 104 7.01 -10.60 5.84
N LEU A 105 6.37 -11.13 6.89
CA LEU A 105 5.63 -12.40 6.81
C LEU A 105 4.49 -12.31 5.79
N SER A 106 3.72 -11.23 5.79
CA SER A 106 2.64 -11.03 4.82
C SER A 106 3.17 -10.88 3.39
N ILE A 107 4.32 -10.21 3.21
CA ILE A 107 4.97 -10.07 1.90
C ILE A 107 5.39 -11.42 1.36
N GLU A 108 5.97 -12.29 2.19
CA GLU A 108 6.42 -13.61 1.76
C GLU A 108 5.23 -14.55 1.48
N GLU A 109 4.21 -14.56 2.34
CA GLU A 109 2.96 -15.27 2.09
C GLU A 109 2.30 -14.83 0.77
N LYS A 110 2.28 -13.51 0.51
CA LYS A 110 1.78 -12.95 -0.75
C LYS A 110 2.59 -13.43 -1.94
N ARG A 111 3.92 -13.46 -1.87
CA ARG A 111 4.76 -13.93 -2.98
C ARG A 111 4.43 -15.36 -3.36
N LEU A 112 4.32 -16.25 -2.37
CA LEU A 112 3.92 -17.63 -2.58
C LEU A 112 2.51 -17.75 -3.17
N GLN A 113 1.57 -16.94 -2.67
CA GLN A 113 0.20 -16.91 -3.18
C GLN A 113 0.14 -16.39 -4.63
N ILE A 114 0.91 -15.35 -4.98
CA ILE A 114 1.02 -14.83 -6.35
C ILE A 114 1.59 -15.91 -7.27
N GLU A 115 2.64 -16.62 -6.85
CA GLU A 115 3.23 -17.67 -7.66
C GLU A 115 2.24 -18.81 -7.94
N LYS A 116 1.47 -19.22 -6.92
CA LYS A 116 0.38 -20.18 -7.08
C LYS A 116 -0.68 -19.68 -8.05
N LEU A 117 -1.13 -18.43 -7.90
CA LEU A 117 -2.11 -17.84 -8.82
C LEU A 117 -1.59 -17.75 -10.25
N ARG A 118 -0.29 -17.48 -10.45
CA ARG A 118 0.34 -17.51 -11.78
C ARG A 118 0.34 -18.92 -12.39
N GLN A 119 0.49 -19.97 -11.57
CA GLN A 119 0.37 -21.36 -12.03
C GLN A 119 -1.08 -21.68 -12.39
N GLU A 120 -2.04 -21.37 -11.52
CA GLU A 120 -3.47 -21.57 -11.79
C GLU A 120 -3.89 -20.81 -13.06
N LEU A 121 -3.42 -19.57 -13.25
CA LEU A 121 -3.70 -18.78 -14.44
C LEU A 121 -3.16 -19.42 -15.73
N ARG A 122 -2.02 -20.13 -15.66
CA ARG A 122 -1.48 -20.86 -16.82
C ARG A 122 -2.40 -21.99 -17.30
N GLU A 123 -3.16 -22.57 -16.38
CA GLU A 123 -4.08 -23.68 -16.64
C GLU A 123 -5.47 -23.20 -17.10
N VAL A 124 -5.76 -21.89 -16.99
CA VAL A 124 -7.03 -21.31 -17.43
C VAL A 124 -7.20 -21.45 -18.94
N GLU A 125 -8.18 -22.25 -19.35
CA GLU A 125 -8.58 -22.39 -20.75
C GLU A 125 -9.81 -21.54 -21.10
N THR A 126 -10.66 -21.23 -20.11
CA THR A 126 -11.93 -20.53 -20.33
C THR A 126 -12.08 -19.26 -19.51
N ILE A 127 -12.79 -18.28 -20.06
CA ILE A 127 -13.04 -16.96 -19.44
C ILE A 127 -13.92 -17.07 -18.17
N THR A 128 -14.63 -18.20 -18.00
CA THR A 128 -15.64 -18.44 -16.95
C THR A 128 -15.10 -19.01 -15.63
N GLU A 129 -13.78 -19.14 -15.46
CA GLU A 129 -13.19 -19.62 -14.21
C GLU A 129 -13.31 -18.61 -13.06
N ASN A 130 -14.49 -18.62 -12.43
CA ASN A 130 -14.84 -17.70 -11.36
C ASN A 130 -13.95 -17.89 -10.12
N ALA A 131 -13.48 -19.10 -9.82
CA ALA A 131 -12.65 -19.39 -8.64
C ALA A 131 -11.29 -18.67 -8.72
N THR A 132 -10.56 -18.82 -9.82
CA THR A 132 -9.28 -18.15 -10.07
C THR A 132 -9.45 -16.64 -10.03
N ARG A 133 -10.50 -16.13 -10.69
CA ARG A 133 -10.85 -14.70 -10.68
C ARG A 133 -11.09 -14.18 -9.25
N ASP A 134 -11.91 -14.86 -8.47
CA ASP A 134 -12.30 -14.41 -7.13
C ASP A 134 -11.11 -14.45 -6.15
N ASN A 135 -10.21 -15.43 -6.30
CA ASN A 135 -8.95 -15.49 -5.55
C ASN A 135 -8.02 -14.30 -5.87
N ILE A 136 -7.88 -13.95 -7.16
CA ILE A 136 -7.08 -12.80 -7.59
C ILE A 136 -7.69 -11.50 -7.05
N VAL A 137 -9.01 -11.32 -7.16
CA VAL A 137 -9.70 -10.15 -6.58
C VAL A 137 -9.47 -10.08 -5.08
N HIS A 138 -9.58 -11.20 -4.36
CA HIS A 138 -9.36 -11.25 -2.93
C HIS A 138 -7.95 -10.78 -2.54
N LEU A 139 -6.94 -11.17 -3.30
CA LEU A 139 -5.55 -10.77 -3.10
C LEU A 139 -5.33 -9.28 -3.41
N LEU A 140 -5.77 -8.83 -4.59
CA LEU A 140 -5.43 -7.51 -5.12
C LEU A 140 -6.31 -6.37 -4.59
N LYS A 141 -7.49 -6.67 -4.02
CA LYS A 141 -8.38 -5.63 -3.46
C LYS A 141 -7.75 -4.82 -2.32
N LYS A 142 -6.75 -5.38 -1.64
CA LYS A 142 -6.00 -4.76 -0.53
C LYS A 142 -4.61 -4.26 -0.95
N GLU A 143 -4.24 -4.41 -2.22
CA GLU A 143 -2.91 -4.02 -2.69
C GLU A 143 -2.77 -2.49 -2.66
N PRO A 144 -1.77 -1.91 -1.95
CA PRO A 144 -1.67 -0.47 -1.74
C PRO A 144 -1.74 0.36 -3.02
N LYS A 145 -1.05 -0.07 -4.08
CA LYS A 145 -1.06 0.59 -5.38
C LYS A 145 -2.46 0.62 -5.99
N VAL A 146 -3.15 -0.53 -6.05
CA VAL A 146 -4.52 -0.61 -6.58
C VAL A 146 -5.47 0.28 -5.77
N VAL A 147 -5.34 0.24 -4.44
CA VAL A 147 -6.19 1.01 -3.53
C VAL A 147 -6.00 2.51 -3.70
N VAL A 148 -4.74 3.00 -3.72
CA VAL A 148 -4.42 4.42 -3.88
C VAL A 148 -4.84 4.94 -5.26
N ARG A 149 -4.50 4.21 -6.33
CA ARG A 149 -4.85 4.57 -7.71
C ARG A 149 -6.37 4.67 -7.90
N ARG A 150 -7.12 3.71 -7.35
CA ARG A 150 -8.59 3.74 -7.35
C ARG A 150 -9.13 4.94 -6.57
N SER A 151 -8.56 5.23 -5.40
CA SER A 151 -8.92 6.42 -4.62
C SER A 151 -8.69 7.70 -5.40
N ASN A 152 -7.54 7.85 -6.07
CA ASN A 152 -7.23 9.03 -6.89
C ASN A 152 -8.20 9.19 -8.07
N PHE A 153 -8.58 8.09 -8.72
CA PHE A 153 -9.55 8.07 -9.81
C PHE A 153 -10.90 8.66 -9.35
N TYR A 154 -11.48 8.12 -8.27
CA TYR A 154 -12.78 8.61 -7.78
C TYR A 154 -12.69 9.98 -7.09
N LYS A 155 -11.56 10.30 -6.45
CA LYS A 155 -11.31 11.64 -5.89
C LYS A 155 -11.30 12.71 -6.98
N SER A 156 -10.71 12.41 -8.13
CA SER A 156 -10.70 13.31 -9.29
C SER A 156 -12.13 13.53 -9.81
N LEU A 157 -12.94 12.48 -9.89
CA LEU A 157 -14.33 12.56 -10.36
C LEU A 157 -15.27 13.26 -9.37
N SER A 158 -15.11 13.04 -8.07
CA SER A 158 -15.94 13.68 -7.02
C SER A 158 -15.86 15.20 -7.02
N GLY A 159 -14.80 15.78 -7.59
CA GLY A 159 -14.61 17.23 -7.68
C GLY A 159 -15.36 17.91 -8.84
N HIS A 160 -16.01 17.14 -9.73
CA HIS A 160 -16.62 17.65 -10.96
C HIS A 160 -18.06 17.18 -11.12
N ASP A 161 -18.95 18.10 -11.54
CA ASP A 161 -20.38 17.81 -11.53
C ASP A 161 -20.90 17.03 -12.74
N ALA A 162 -20.20 17.09 -13.86
CA ALA A 162 -20.61 16.54 -15.15
C ALA A 162 -20.86 15.02 -15.18
N VAL A 163 -20.29 14.24 -14.26
CA VAL A 163 -20.34 12.76 -14.30
C VAL A 163 -21.35 12.20 -13.30
N LYS A 164 -22.42 11.57 -13.81
CA LYS A 164 -23.48 10.91 -13.00
C LYS A 164 -23.08 9.51 -12.53
N SER A 165 -22.39 8.74 -13.36
CA SER A 165 -21.90 7.41 -13.00
C SER A 165 -20.75 6.95 -13.90
N ILE A 166 -20.03 5.94 -13.42
CA ILE A 166 -18.97 5.26 -14.17
C ILE A 166 -19.40 3.83 -14.44
N GLY A 167 -19.46 3.46 -15.71
CA GLY A 167 -19.64 2.09 -16.18
C GLY A 167 -18.32 1.45 -16.58
N ILE A 168 -18.13 0.18 -16.23
CA ILE A 168 -16.94 -0.59 -16.61
C ILE A 168 -17.35 -1.95 -17.12
N SER A 169 -16.93 -2.29 -18.33
CA SER A 169 -17.30 -3.53 -19.01
C SER A 169 -16.08 -4.22 -19.63
N PRO A 170 -15.78 -5.48 -19.30
CA PRO A 170 -14.77 -6.24 -20.00
C PRO A 170 -15.31 -6.73 -21.34
N LEU A 171 -14.48 -6.64 -22.38
CA LEU A 171 -14.81 -6.88 -23.78
C LEU A 171 -14.07 -8.09 -24.35
N ASP A 172 -14.74 -8.82 -25.24
CA ASP A 172 -14.18 -9.96 -25.96
C ASP A 172 -13.32 -9.51 -27.16
N GLN A 173 -12.87 -10.49 -27.95
CA GLN A 173 -12.09 -10.25 -29.18
C GLN A 173 -12.82 -9.42 -30.25
N ASN A 174 -14.15 -9.36 -30.19
CA ASN A 174 -15.00 -8.58 -31.09
C ASN A 174 -15.39 -7.23 -30.47
N LEU A 175 -14.78 -6.84 -29.35
CA LEU A 175 -15.11 -5.65 -28.55
C LEU A 175 -16.56 -5.65 -28.06
N LYS A 176 -17.13 -6.82 -27.81
CA LYS A 176 -18.46 -6.97 -27.21
C LYS A 176 -18.34 -7.30 -25.73
N PRO A 177 -19.15 -6.69 -24.86
CA PRO A 177 -19.18 -7.06 -23.44
C PRO A 177 -19.48 -8.56 -23.27
N PHE A 178 -18.62 -9.28 -22.55
CA PHE A 178 -18.86 -10.68 -22.19
C PHE A 178 -19.31 -10.85 -20.74
N ALA A 179 -19.31 -9.76 -19.95
CA ALA A 179 -19.86 -9.70 -18.60
C ALA A 179 -20.73 -8.45 -18.45
N SER A 180 -21.61 -8.46 -17.46
CA SER A 180 -22.45 -7.30 -17.14
C SER A 180 -21.60 -6.10 -16.76
N GLU A 181 -22.00 -4.93 -17.25
CA GLU A 181 -21.41 -3.65 -16.86
C GLU A 181 -21.48 -3.45 -15.35
N ARG A 182 -20.36 -3.01 -14.78
CA ARG A 182 -20.26 -2.60 -13.40
C ARG A 182 -20.43 -1.09 -13.33
N ASN A 183 -21.61 -0.66 -12.92
CA ASN A 183 -21.92 0.75 -12.77
C ASN A 183 -21.69 1.21 -11.32
N VAL A 184 -20.94 2.30 -11.16
CA VAL A 184 -20.72 3.00 -9.89
C VAL A 184 -21.36 4.38 -9.99
N PRO A 185 -22.43 4.65 -9.23
CA PRO A 185 -23.11 5.94 -9.26
C PRO A 185 -22.34 6.99 -8.46
N LYS A 186 -22.47 8.28 -8.82
CA LYS A 186 -21.71 9.40 -8.24
C LYS A 186 -21.81 9.46 -6.72
N GLU A 187 -22.96 9.12 -6.15
CA GLU A 187 -23.21 9.12 -4.70
C GLU A 187 -22.25 8.20 -3.95
N ARG A 188 -21.69 7.19 -4.63
CA ARG A 188 -20.76 6.23 -4.06
C ARG A 188 -19.30 6.58 -4.29
N PHE A 189 -18.95 7.62 -5.05
CA PHE A 189 -17.55 7.93 -5.34
C PHE A 189 -16.73 8.18 -4.07
N GLN A 190 -17.33 8.80 -3.06
CA GLN A 190 -16.67 9.03 -1.77
C GLN A 190 -16.35 7.74 -1.01
N ASP A 191 -17.09 6.65 -1.24
CA ASP A 191 -16.82 5.34 -0.64
C ASP A 191 -15.45 4.78 -1.05
N PHE A 192 -14.88 5.28 -2.16
CA PHE A 192 -13.60 4.83 -2.70
C PHE A 192 -12.42 5.72 -2.31
N VAL A 193 -12.66 6.91 -1.76
CA VAL A 193 -11.62 7.90 -1.46
C VAL A 193 -11.00 7.59 -0.11
N LEU A 194 -9.69 7.33 -0.10
CA LEU A 194 -8.94 7.12 1.13
C LEU A 194 -8.99 8.36 2.02
N THR A 195 -9.34 8.13 3.28
CA THR A 195 -9.38 9.20 4.30
C THR A 195 -8.00 9.47 4.89
N SER A 196 -7.14 8.45 4.91
CA SER A 196 -5.78 8.52 5.42
C SER A 196 -4.82 7.70 4.54
N TYR A 197 -3.64 8.26 4.32
CA TYR A 197 -2.52 7.57 3.68
C TYR A 197 -1.49 7.10 4.71
N SER A 198 -1.68 7.38 6.01
CA SER A 198 -0.74 6.91 7.04
C SER A 198 -0.85 5.42 7.27
N ILE A 199 0.31 4.79 7.48
CA ILE A 199 0.43 3.39 7.83
C ILE A 199 0.96 3.33 9.26
N LYS A 200 0.62 2.27 10.01
CA LYS A 200 1.20 2.08 11.36
C LYS A 200 2.74 2.10 11.28
N PRO A 201 3.40 2.79 12.23
CA PRO A 201 4.85 2.86 12.27
C PRO A 201 5.46 1.47 12.42
N LEU A 202 6.57 1.22 11.72
CA LEU A 202 7.37 0.04 11.96
C LEU A 202 8.20 0.26 13.22
N ILE A 203 8.05 -0.61 14.22
CA ILE A 203 8.76 -0.53 15.50
C ILE A 203 9.91 -1.52 15.47
N ILE A 204 11.13 -1.03 15.65
CA ILE A 204 12.35 -1.83 15.72
C ILE A 204 12.89 -1.71 17.14
N GLU A 205 12.76 -2.77 17.93
CA GLU A 205 13.06 -2.73 19.36
C GLU A 205 14.55 -2.56 19.68
N ASN A 206 15.45 -3.06 18.81
CA ASN A 206 16.90 -3.05 19.01
C ASN A 206 17.63 -2.40 17.82
N ALA A 207 17.18 -1.21 17.40
CA ALA A 207 17.84 -0.46 16.34
C ALA A 207 19.18 0.10 16.85
N ASN A 208 20.25 -0.13 16.09
CA ASN A 208 21.57 0.45 16.35
C ASN A 208 21.79 1.65 15.43
N ILE A 209 21.88 2.85 16.02
CA ILE A 209 22.08 4.10 15.27
C ILE A 209 23.43 4.69 15.67
N GLU A 210 24.33 4.89 14.69
CA GLU A 210 25.53 5.68 14.90
C GLU A 210 25.17 7.16 14.95
N VAL A 211 25.56 7.88 16.00
CA VAL A 211 25.24 9.30 16.14
C VAL A 211 26.28 10.14 15.42
N VAL A 212 25.85 10.83 14.37
CA VAL A 212 26.69 11.77 13.60
C VAL A 212 26.60 13.18 14.18
N SER A 213 25.39 13.61 14.57
CA SER A 213 25.17 14.93 15.16
C SER A 213 24.06 14.87 16.21
N PRO A 214 24.41 14.94 17.51
CA PRO A 214 23.43 15.06 18.58
C PRO A 214 22.82 16.47 18.62
N VAL A 215 21.62 16.59 19.17
CA VAL A 215 20.99 17.88 19.43
C VAL A 215 21.29 18.30 20.86
N LEU A 216 22.11 19.35 21.01
CA LEU A 216 22.57 19.87 22.32
C LEU A 216 21.81 21.14 22.76
N ARG A 217 20.77 21.56 22.03
CA ARG A 217 19.99 22.77 22.34
C ARG A 217 18.51 22.44 22.39
N LYS A 218 17.79 23.14 23.27
CA LYS A 218 16.33 23.08 23.30
C LYS A 218 15.76 23.64 22.00
N GLY A 219 14.91 22.88 21.33
CA GLY A 219 14.26 23.25 20.08
C GLY A 219 13.75 22.03 19.33
N ARG A 220 13.03 22.26 18.21
CA ARG A 220 12.54 21.20 17.33
C ARG A 220 13.60 20.80 16.30
N TYR A 221 14.79 20.44 16.77
CA TYR A 221 15.89 19.99 15.90
C TYR A 221 15.86 18.47 15.75
N LYS A 222 16.22 18.00 14.56
CA LYS A 222 16.41 16.57 14.29
C LYS A 222 17.85 16.18 14.57
N TRP A 223 18.03 15.06 15.25
CA TRP A 223 19.31 14.37 15.40
C TRP A 223 19.71 13.81 14.04
N LYS A 224 21.02 13.71 13.75
CA LYS A 224 21.52 12.99 12.58
C LYS A 224 22.28 11.76 13.02
N GLY A 225 22.01 10.64 12.38
CA GLY A 225 22.71 9.39 12.60
C GLY A 225 22.76 8.52 11.36
N ILE A 226 23.48 7.40 11.46
CA ILE A 226 23.53 6.36 10.44
C ILE A 226 22.79 5.14 10.96
N TYR A 227 21.82 4.66 10.20
CA TYR A 227 21.05 3.46 10.49
C TYR A 227 20.97 2.64 9.20
N ASP A 228 21.36 1.36 9.26
CA ASP A 228 21.39 0.46 8.10
C ASP A 228 22.14 1.07 6.90
N ASP A 229 23.36 1.56 7.15
CA ASP A 229 24.24 2.25 6.18
C ASP A 229 23.65 3.51 5.51
N ARG A 230 22.52 4.02 6.02
CA ARG A 230 21.86 5.24 5.51
C ARG A 230 21.89 6.35 6.53
N VAL A 231 22.21 7.55 6.08
CA VAL A 231 22.14 8.75 6.92
C VAL A 231 20.67 9.13 7.13
N ILE A 232 20.22 9.10 8.37
CA ILE A 232 18.85 9.42 8.77
C ILE A 232 18.81 10.65 9.67
N GLY A 233 17.75 11.45 9.52
CA GLY A 233 17.37 12.49 10.46
C GLY A 233 16.25 11.99 11.38
N PHE A 234 16.49 11.91 12.68
CA PHE A 234 15.54 11.36 13.64
C PHE A 234 15.20 12.32 14.78
N THR A 235 14.05 12.11 15.41
CA THR A 235 13.61 12.86 16.58
C THR A 235 13.78 12.00 17.83
N MET A 236 14.43 12.54 18.85
CA MET A 236 14.50 11.89 20.15
C MET A 236 13.21 12.21 20.92
N GLN A 237 12.40 11.22 21.26
CA GLN A 237 11.23 11.38 22.13
C GLN A 237 11.52 10.97 23.58
N ASP A 238 12.65 10.31 23.80
CA ASP A 238 13.15 9.97 25.11
C ASP A 238 13.53 11.23 25.90
N ALA A 239 12.60 11.72 26.72
CA ALA A 239 12.77 12.95 27.48
C ALA A 239 13.89 12.85 28.54
N ALA A 240 14.04 11.71 29.23
CA ALA A 240 15.06 11.59 30.28
C ALA A 240 16.46 11.51 29.67
N PHE A 241 16.63 10.80 28.55
CA PHE A 241 17.89 10.82 27.80
C PHE A 241 18.19 12.20 27.23
N GLN A 242 17.21 12.89 26.64
CA GLN A 242 17.38 14.30 26.22
C GLN A 242 17.86 15.20 27.35
N HIS A 243 17.30 15.04 28.56
CA HIS A 243 17.72 15.81 29.72
C HIS A 243 19.16 15.51 30.14
N GLN A 244 19.61 14.25 30.09
CA GLN A 244 20.99 13.88 30.38
C GLN A 244 21.97 14.49 29.36
N VAL A 245 21.61 14.47 28.08
CA VAL A 245 22.40 15.09 27.01
C VAL A 245 22.51 16.60 27.20
N LEU A 246 21.41 17.29 27.54
CA LEU A 246 21.40 18.73 27.78
C LEU A 246 22.14 19.15 29.06
N ARG A 247 22.32 18.24 30.01
CA ARG A 247 23.12 18.44 31.24
C ARG A 247 24.58 18.07 31.07
N GLU A 248 24.98 17.62 29.88
CA GLU A 248 26.33 17.12 29.58
C GLU A 248 26.70 15.85 30.38
N ASP A 249 25.71 15.14 30.94
CA ASP A 249 25.90 13.86 31.64
C ASP A 249 26.32 12.75 30.65
N VAL A 250 26.03 12.94 29.36
CA VAL A 250 26.35 12.01 28.28
C VAL A 250 27.15 12.74 27.20
N THR A 251 28.36 12.24 26.93
CA THR A 251 29.24 12.76 25.88
C THR A 251 29.16 11.89 24.63
N PHE A 252 29.26 12.54 23.47
CA PHE A 252 29.26 11.89 22.15
C PHE A 252 30.65 12.04 21.53
N GLN A 253 31.18 10.94 20.99
CA GLN A 253 32.43 10.92 20.24
C GLN A 253 32.19 10.24 18.89
N HIS A 254 33.21 10.26 18.03
CA HIS A 254 33.17 9.48 16.80
C HIS A 254 33.01 7.99 17.15
N GLY A 255 32.13 7.29 16.42
CA GLY A 255 31.80 5.90 16.72
C GLY A 255 30.91 5.69 17.95
N THR A 256 30.16 6.72 18.39
CA THR A 256 29.10 6.54 19.39
C THR A 256 27.86 5.94 18.73
N PHE A 257 27.37 4.85 19.31
CA PHE A 257 26.15 4.16 18.91
C PHE A 257 25.07 4.22 19.99
N LEU A 258 23.83 4.23 19.55
CA LEU A 258 22.64 4.09 20.38
C LEU A 258 21.92 2.80 20.00
N GLU A 259 21.77 1.88 20.94
CA GLU A 259 20.77 0.82 20.84
C GLU A 259 19.46 1.38 21.37
N CYS A 260 18.42 1.36 20.56
CA CYS A 260 17.17 2.04 20.88
C CYS A 260 15.94 1.42 20.21
N VAL A 261 14.77 1.77 20.74
CA VAL A 261 13.48 1.48 20.12
C VAL A 261 13.19 2.57 19.08
N LEU A 262 13.33 2.21 17.81
CA LEU A 262 13.14 3.10 16.66
C LEU A 262 11.75 2.88 16.05
N ASN A 263 10.96 3.94 16.01
CA ASN A 263 9.69 3.99 15.29
C ASN A 263 9.90 4.68 13.95
N ILE A 264 9.68 3.94 12.88
CA ILE A 264 9.75 4.42 11.49
C ILE A 264 8.32 4.72 11.05
N PHE A 265 7.97 6.01 11.03
CA PHE A 265 6.70 6.47 10.50
C PHE A 265 6.73 6.43 8.99
N ARG A 266 5.66 5.89 8.40
CA ARG A 266 5.52 5.67 6.97
C ARG A 266 4.11 6.02 6.52
N LYS A 267 3.98 6.44 5.26
CA LYS A 267 2.71 6.70 4.59
C LYS A 267 2.78 6.14 3.17
N LEU A 268 1.63 6.04 2.51
CA LEU A 268 1.58 5.85 1.07
C LEU A 268 1.76 7.18 0.36
N ASP A 269 2.52 7.17 -0.72
CA ASP A 269 2.60 8.29 -1.64
C ASP A 269 1.42 8.29 -2.64
N GLU A 270 1.46 9.19 -3.61
CA GLU A 270 0.40 9.36 -4.62
C GLU A 270 0.24 8.15 -5.56
N VAL A 271 1.23 7.26 -5.63
CA VAL A 271 1.23 6.07 -6.49
C VAL A 271 1.00 4.77 -5.72
N GLY A 272 0.96 4.84 -4.39
CA GLY A 272 0.75 3.71 -3.48
C GLY A 272 2.03 3.00 -3.07
N GLU A 273 3.19 3.65 -3.21
CA GLU A 273 4.47 3.20 -2.66
C GLU A 273 4.65 3.69 -1.22
N VAL A 274 5.42 2.94 -0.42
CA VAL A 274 5.66 3.28 0.98
C VAL A 274 6.76 4.34 1.09
N GLU A 275 6.39 5.53 1.52
CA GLU A 275 7.30 6.63 1.82
C GLU A 275 7.56 6.73 3.34
N ILE A 276 8.84 6.75 3.75
CA ILE A 276 9.22 7.00 5.14
C ILE A 276 9.13 8.49 5.43
N THR A 277 8.30 8.87 6.41
CA THR A 277 8.06 10.28 6.77
C THR A 277 8.93 10.75 7.92
N ALA A 278 9.19 9.89 8.90
CA ALA A 278 9.96 10.26 10.08
C ALA A 278 10.56 9.05 10.79
N TYR A 279 11.75 9.27 11.35
CA TYR A 279 12.38 8.39 12.32
C TYR A 279 12.22 9.00 13.71
N VAL A 280 11.68 8.23 14.67
CA VAL A 280 11.49 8.66 16.04
C VAL A 280 12.07 7.61 16.98
N VAL A 281 13.05 8.02 17.78
CA VAL A 281 13.61 7.18 18.84
C VAL A 281 12.77 7.39 20.09
N THR A 282 12.05 6.37 20.51
CA THR A 282 11.15 6.45 21.68
C THR A 282 11.87 6.16 22.98
N THR A 283 12.75 5.16 22.98
CA THR A 283 13.50 4.72 24.16
C THR A 283 14.94 4.43 23.76
N VAL A 284 15.90 5.07 24.42
CA VAL A 284 17.31 4.70 24.28
C VAL A 284 17.61 3.60 25.30
N ILE A 285 18.01 2.41 24.84
CA ILE A 285 18.29 1.27 25.71
C ILE A 285 19.70 1.39 26.30
N ARG A 286 20.69 1.56 25.41
CA ARG A 286 22.08 1.82 25.81
C ARG A 286 22.74 2.73 24.81
N LYS A 287 23.71 3.49 25.31
CA LYS A 287 24.69 4.22 24.53
C LYS A 287 26.01 3.48 24.66
N TYR A 288 26.65 3.15 23.55
CA TYR A 288 27.95 2.50 23.58
C TYR A 288 28.91 3.10 22.56
N ASP A 289 30.17 3.17 22.96
CA ASP A 289 31.30 3.57 22.13
C ASP A 289 32.36 2.47 22.23
N GLU A 290 33.46 2.58 21.47
CA GLU A 290 34.61 1.65 21.58
C GLU A 290 35.17 1.51 23.01
N ARG A 291 34.94 2.50 23.88
CA ARG A 291 35.53 2.58 25.23
C ARG A 291 34.55 2.32 26.37
N GLN A 292 33.26 2.59 26.17
CA GLN A 292 32.30 2.58 27.26
C GLN A 292 30.91 2.22 26.76
N SER A 293 30.20 1.38 27.51
CA SER A 293 28.78 1.09 27.32
C SER A 293 28.01 1.56 28.55
N ILE A 294 27.10 2.51 28.35
CA ILE A 294 26.23 3.10 29.37
C ILE A 294 24.80 2.66 29.08
N GLU A 295 24.24 1.84 29.96
CA GLU A 295 22.81 1.51 29.91
C GLU A 295 22.00 2.65 30.54
N THR A 296 20.96 3.11 29.85
CA THR A 296 20.14 4.22 30.35
C THR A 296 19.16 3.73 31.42
N PRO A 297 18.69 4.61 32.31
CA PRO A 297 17.64 4.27 33.27
C PRO A 297 16.36 3.74 32.60
N GLN A 298 15.96 4.31 31.46
CA GLN A 298 14.78 3.84 30.72
C GLN A 298 15.01 2.50 30.03
N GLY A 299 16.22 2.24 29.53
CA GLY A 299 16.60 0.93 28.98
C GLY A 299 16.45 -0.19 30.02
N LYS A 300 16.85 0.07 31.27
CA LYS A 300 16.66 -0.87 32.39
C LYS A 300 15.19 -1.13 32.67
N SER A 301 14.37 -0.08 32.76
CA SER A 301 12.93 -0.21 32.96
C SER A 301 12.24 -0.94 31.81
N TYR A 302 12.65 -0.66 30.56
CA TYR A 302 12.11 -1.29 29.36
C TYR A 302 12.42 -2.78 29.32
N LYS A 303 13.69 -3.18 29.53
CA LYS A 303 14.09 -4.60 29.61
C LYS A 303 13.40 -5.34 30.75
N HIS A 304 13.21 -4.69 31.91
CA HIS A 304 12.48 -5.29 33.02
C HIS A 304 10.99 -5.51 32.68
N ALA A 305 10.34 -4.54 32.04
CA ALA A 305 8.96 -4.66 31.57
C ALA A 305 8.80 -5.73 30.49
N GLN A 306 9.77 -5.83 29.56
CA GLN A 306 9.79 -6.87 28.52
C GLN A 306 9.94 -8.28 29.14
N LYS A 307 10.83 -8.44 30.12
CA LYS A 307 10.97 -9.70 30.87
C LYS A 307 9.71 -10.09 31.64
N LEU A 308 9.05 -9.12 32.28
CA LEU A 308 7.77 -9.35 32.96
C LEU A 308 6.68 -9.81 31.98
N ARG A 309 6.58 -9.17 30.80
CA ARG A 309 5.63 -9.58 29.75
C ARG A 309 5.92 -10.99 29.26
N ALA A 310 7.18 -11.31 28.95
CA ALA A 310 7.58 -12.64 28.52
C ALA A 310 7.24 -13.71 29.59
N SER A 311 7.50 -13.42 30.87
CA SER A 311 7.15 -14.35 31.97
C SER A 311 5.65 -14.50 32.21
N GLN A 312 4.84 -13.47 31.92
CA GLN A 312 3.37 -13.59 31.98
C GLN A 312 2.82 -14.39 30.80
N SER A 313 3.39 -14.25 29.60
CA SER A 313 3.00 -15.06 28.44
C SER A 313 3.22 -16.56 28.66
N ASP A 314 4.29 -16.92 29.37
CA ASP A 314 4.60 -18.30 29.77
C ASP A 314 3.57 -18.86 30.76
N LEU A 315 3.09 -18.05 31.71
CA LEU A 315 2.08 -18.45 32.71
C LEU A 315 0.70 -18.76 32.13
N PHE A 316 0.39 -18.26 30.93
CA PHE A 316 -0.87 -18.54 30.22
C PHE A 316 -0.69 -19.41 28.96
N GLY A 317 0.55 -19.81 28.63
CA GLY A 317 0.89 -20.64 27.48
C GLY A 317 0.61 -22.14 27.69
N ASP A 318 0.53 -22.60 28.94
CA ASP A 318 0.40 -24.02 29.30
C ASP A 318 -1.02 -24.41 29.75
N GLY A 319 -2.04 -23.85 29.09
CA GLY A 319 -3.46 -24.10 29.36
C GLY A 319 -4.19 -24.90 28.28
N LYS A 320 -3.49 -25.60 27.39
CA LYS A 320 -4.09 -26.59 26.47
C LYS A 320 -3.46 -27.97 26.68
N GLN A 321 -3.70 -28.55 27.85
CA GLN A 321 -3.72 -30.00 28.01
C GLN A 321 -5.18 -30.46 27.97
N GLU A 322 -5.45 -31.33 27.00
CA GLU A 322 -6.47 -32.40 26.95
C GLU A 322 -7.79 -32.17 27.71
N ILE A 323 -8.88 -32.03 26.95
CA ILE A 323 -10.05 -32.95 26.88
C ILE A 323 -10.72 -32.72 25.52
#